data_AF-A0A1J3HKN7-F1
#
_entry.id   AF-A0A1J3HKN7-F1
#
_cell.length_a   1.000
_cell.length_b   1.000
_cell.length_c   1.000
_cell.angle_alpha   90.00
_cell.angle_beta   90.00
_cell.angle_gamma   90.00
#
_symmetry.space_group_name_H-M   'P 1'
#
loop_
_entity.id
_entity.type
_entity.pdbx_description
1 polymer ?
#
loop_
_entity_poly.entity_id
_entity_poly.type
_entity_poly.pdbx_seq_one_letter_code
_entity_poly.pdbx_strand_id
1 'polypeptide(L)'
;RIRRDRRNLRQMLSCSSAFQRVAFLLMAPKLKPQRLHQIAETGAEQLVKKARTMSTESSMKDAFSTYADYLNNFNEKRERVVKASRDITMNSKKVIFQVHRLSKDNKEEVLEKAGKDLEAVREQHFSRLMKELQGTDFWKLRRAFSPGVQEYVEAATFYKFCLSGTLSTLEEINATLLPLSEPSVEPLQINILDYILGLADLTGELMRMAIGRISDGEIEFAQRICQFVRQIHRELMLVVPKMDDSYDMKSKMEVMLQSVIKIEKACFSVHVRGSEYIPLLGDDAPTSYLLGGADLE
;
A
#
# COMPACT_ATOMS: atom_id res chain seq x y z
N ARG A 1 -12.20 -26.12 -30.67
CA ARG A 1 -12.04 -25.66 -29.27
C ARG A 1 -10.57 -25.57 -28.82
N ILE A 2 -9.61 -26.26 -29.45
CA ILE A 2 -8.17 -26.25 -29.07
C ILE A 2 -7.34 -25.09 -29.71
N ARG A 3 -7.91 -24.34 -30.66
CA ARG A 3 -7.23 -23.17 -31.29
C ARG A 3 -7.48 -21.83 -30.59
N ARG A 4 -8.41 -21.73 -29.63
CA ARG A 4 -8.66 -20.50 -28.84
C ARG A 4 -7.70 -20.38 -27.64
N ASP A 5 -7.22 -21.49 -27.07
CA ASP A 5 -6.26 -21.48 -25.95
C ASP A 5 -4.84 -21.03 -26.31
N ARG A 6 -4.44 -21.12 -27.59
CA ARG A 6 -3.11 -20.66 -28.02
C ARG A 6 -2.98 -19.14 -28.14
N ARG A 7 -4.09 -18.38 -28.17
CA ARG A 7 -4.05 -16.91 -28.16
C ARG A 7 -3.90 -16.34 -26.75
N ASN A 8 -4.53 -16.96 -25.75
CA ASN A 8 -4.38 -16.54 -24.35
C ASN A 8 -2.99 -16.88 -23.78
N LEU A 9 -2.39 -17.99 -24.23
CA LEU A 9 -1.02 -18.34 -23.80
C LEU A 9 0.06 -17.41 -24.38
N ARG A 10 -0.17 -16.83 -25.57
CA ARG A 10 0.74 -15.82 -26.15
C ARG A 10 0.62 -14.44 -25.49
N GLN A 11 -0.52 -14.13 -24.86
CA GLN A 11 -0.65 -12.91 -24.02
C GLN A 11 -0.03 -13.11 -22.63
N MET A 12 -0.07 -14.32 -22.07
CA MET A 12 0.61 -14.64 -20.79
C MET A 12 2.15 -14.66 -20.89
N LEU A 13 2.72 -14.93 -22.06
CA LEU A 13 4.17 -14.94 -22.28
C LEU A 13 4.78 -13.55 -22.52
N SER A 14 3.95 -12.50 -22.67
CA SER A 14 4.42 -11.11 -22.82
C SER A 14 4.81 -10.45 -21.48
N CYS A 15 4.40 -10.98 -20.34
CA CYS A 15 4.76 -10.46 -19.02
C CYS A 15 6.08 -11.03 -18.48
N SER A 16 6.66 -12.04 -19.12
CA SER A 16 7.86 -12.71 -18.61
C SER A 16 9.18 -12.05 -19.04
N SER A 17 9.18 -11.14 -20.03
CA SER A 17 10.41 -10.54 -20.56
C SER A 17 10.80 -9.20 -19.94
N ALA A 18 9.99 -8.65 -19.02
CA ALA A 18 10.28 -7.38 -18.35
C ALA A 18 11.09 -7.52 -17.04
N PHE A 19 11.23 -8.73 -16.49
CA PHE A 19 11.78 -8.95 -15.15
C PHE A 19 13.26 -9.37 -15.09
N GLN A 20 13.99 -9.33 -16.21
CA GLN A 20 15.32 -9.95 -16.31
C GLN A 20 16.48 -8.99 -16.58
N ARG A 21 16.36 -7.71 -16.21
CA ARG A 21 17.50 -6.79 -16.19
C ARG A 21 17.38 -5.85 -14.99
N VAL A 22 18.17 -6.11 -13.96
CA VAL A 22 18.96 -5.17 -13.13
C VAL A 22 19.37 -5.97 -11.89
N ALA A 23 20.53 -6.61 -12.00
CA ALA A 23 21.21 -7.25 -10.87
C ALA A 23 22.68 -6.87 -10.97
N PHE A 24 23.01 -5.60 -10.74
CA PHE A 24 24.37 -5.14 -10.48
C PHE A 24 24.29 -3.72 -9.93
N LEU A 25 24.98 -3.51 -8.79
CA LEU A 25 25.39 -2.24 -8.15
C LEU A 25 24.79 -2.00 -6.76
N LEU A 26 25.54 -2.41 -5.72
CA LEU A 26 26.28 -1.54 -4.80
C LEU A 26 26.36 -2.14 -3.40
N MET A 27 27.53 -2.70 -3.11
CA MET A 27 28.04 -2.94 -1.77
C MET A 27 28.62 -1.64 -1.20
N ALA A 28 28.24 -1.25 0.02
CA ALA A 28 29.10 -0.46 0.92
C ALA A 28 28.70 -0.69 2.40
N PRO A 29 29.66 -0.83 3.34
CA PRO A 29 29.39 -1.26 4.70
C PRO A 29 29.13 -0.09 5.67
N LYS A 30 28.40 -0.40 6.75
CA LYS A 30 28.04 0.50 7.86
C LYS A 30 29.25 0.77 8.78
N LEU A 31 29.46 2.03 9.17
CA LEU A 31 30.38 2.40 10.28
C LEU A 31 29.61 2.58 11.60
N LYS A 32 30.14 1.98 12.68
CA LYS A 32 29.77 2.19 14.09
C LYS A 32 30.63 3.31 14.73
N PRO A 33 30.16 3.98 15.78
CA PRO A 33 30.92 5.02 16.48
C PRO A 33 31.80 4.43 17.59
N GLN A 34 33.02 4.94 17.76
CA GLN A 34 33.88 4.66 18.91
C GLN A 34 34.13 5.91 19.77
N ARG A 35 34.22 5.65 21.07
CA ARG A 35 34.18 6.55 22.24
C ARG A 35 35.46 7.38 22.42
N LEU A 36 35.28 8.50 23.14
CA LEU A 36 36.30 9.35 23.74
C LEU A 36 37.30 8.59 24.63
N HIS A 37 38.56 9.04 24.60
CA HIS A 37 39.49 8.92 25.72
C HIS A 37 40.16 10.28 26.00
N GLN A 38 40.16 10.65 27.28
CA GLN A 38 40.90 11.77 27.87
C GLN A 38 42.40 11.45 27.95
N ILE A 39 43.25 12.48 27.75
CA ILE A 39 44.60 12.54 28.34
C ILE A 39 44.83 13.96 28.88
N ALA A 40 45.41 14.02 30.07
CA ALA A 40 45.67 15.20 30.89
C ALA A 40 46.96 15.95 30.50
N GLU A 41 46.96 17.21 30.96
CA GLU A 41 47.94 18.30 31.03
C GLU A 41 49.45 18.00 30.91
N THR A 42 50.16 18.97 30.31
CA THR A 42 51.41 19.56 30.87
C THR A 42 51.84 20.81 30.08
N GLY A 43 52.29 21.84 30.81
CA GLY A 43 53.38 22.74 30.37
C GLY A 43 53.00 24.00 29.58
N ALA A 44 53.03 25.14 30.27
CA ALA A 44 52.93 26.48 29.70
C ALA A 44 54.20 26.88 28.91
N GLU A 45 54.02 27.62 27.82
CA GLU A 45 54.88 28.78 27.50
C GLU A 45 54.25 29.64 26.39
N GLN A 46 54.08 30.92 26.69
CA GLN A 46 53.56 31.95 25.80
C GLN A 46 54.58 32.25 24.69
N LEU A 47 54.22 31.91 23.45
CA LEU A 47 54.72 32.62 22.28
C LEU A 47 53.51 33.15 21.53
N VAL A 48 53.27 34.46 21.69
CA VAL A 48 52.29 35.23 20.91
C VAL A 48 52.74 35.23 19.45
N LYS A 49 52.46 34.13 18.74
CA LYS A 49 52.41 34.12 17.29
C LYS A 49 51.07 34.71 16.93
N LYS A 50 51.09 35.97 16.52
CA LYS A 50 50.00 36.66 15.84
C LYS A 50 49.39 35.68 14.84
N ALA A 51 48.22 35.11 15.18
CA ALA A 51 47.48 34.25 14.29
C ALA A 51 47.22 35.10 13.04
N ARG A 52 47.95 34.80 11.98
CA ARG A 52 47.54 35.18 10.64
C ARG A 52 46.22 34.45 10.48
N THR A 53 45.10 35.15 10.71
CA THR A 53 43.77 34.73 10.27
C THR A 53 43.88 34.57 8.77
N MET A 54 44.36 33.39 8.37
CA MET A 54 44.28 32.93 7.00
C MET A 54 42.79 32.96 6.66
N SER A 55 42.49 33.47 5.47
CA SER A 55 41.16 33.63 4.88
C SER A 55 40.41 32.30 4.67
N THR A 56 40.65 31.30 5.51
CA THR A 56 40.07 29.94 5.49
C THR A 56 38.79 29.84 6.31
N GLU A 57 38.57 30.70 7.32
CA GLU A 57 37.32 30.67 8.10
C GLU A 57 36.10 31.09 7.28
N SER A 58 36.24 32.09 6.39
CA SER A 58 35.14 32.53 5.51
C SER A 58 34.74 31.42 4.55
N SER A 59 35.70 30.84 3.82
CA SER A 59 35.40 29.84 2.78
C SER A 59 34.73 28.58 3.34
N MET A 60 35.16 28.08 4.52
CA MET A 60 34.48 26.96 5.17
C MET A 60 33.10 27.35 5.69
N LYS A 61 32.96 28.53 6.30
CA LYS A 61 31.67 29.04 6.79
C LYS A 61 30.66 29.23 5.65
N ASP A 62 31.10 29.74 4.51
CA ASP A 62 30.28 29.93 3.31
C ASP A 62 29.81 28.58 2.73
N ALA A 63 30.70 27.57 2.74
CA ALA A 63 30.34 26.20 2.37
C ALA A 63 29.31 25.59 3.33
N PHE A 64 29.49 25.73 4.65
CA PHE A 64 28.51 25.26 5.64
C PHE A 64 27.18 26.00 5.54
N SER A 65 27.18 27.30 5.23
CA SER A 65 25.94 28.06 4.97
C SER A 65 25.20 27.47 3.77
N THR A 66 25.92 27.22 2.67
CA THR A 66 25.34 26.61 1.46
C THR A 66 24.73 25.23 1.75
N TYR A 67 25.42 24.40 2.54
CA TYR A 67 24.90 23.09 2.95
C TYR A 67 23.68 23.21 3.86
N ALA A 68 23.68 24.16 4.80
CA ALA A 68 22.54 24.42 5.67
C ALA A 68 21.31 24.84 4.85
N ASP A 69 21.47 25.77 3.91
CA ASP A 69 20.39 26.23 3.03
C ASP A 69 19.85 25.08 2.17
N TYR A 70 20.72 24.25 1.61
CA TYR A 70 20.31 23.06 0.87
C TYR A 70 19.49 22.08 1.74
N LEU A 71 19.96 21.78 2.96
CA LEU A 71 19.27 20.87 3.87
C LEU A 71 17.94 21.43 4.36
N ASN A 72 17.86 22.74 4.64
CA ASN A 72 16.64 23.41 5.03
C ASN A 72 15.60 23.34 3.89
N ASN A 73 15.99 23.70 2.66
CA ASN A 73 15.14 23.62 1.49
C ASN A 73 14.64 22.17 1.24
N PHE A 74 15.52 21.19 1.39
CA PHE A 74 15.17 19.78 1.26
C PHE A 74 14.18 19.34 2.36
N ASN A 75 14.39 19.76 3.61
CA ASN A 75 13.50 19.43 4.72
C ASN A 75 12.12 20.08 4.56
N GLU A 76 12.06 21.36 4.16
CA GLU A 76 10.79 22.03 3.86
C GLU A 76 10.01 21.32 2.76
N LYS A 77 10.70 20.91 1.68
CA LYS A 77 10.09 20.11 0.61
C LYS A 77 9.59 18.77 1.14
N ARG A 78 10.38 18.07 1.94
CA ARG A 78 9.97 16.80 2.58
C ARG A 78 8.70 16.99 3.41
N GLU A 79 8.59 18.04 4.21
CA GLU A 79 7.39 18.32 5.00
C GLU A 79 6.14 18.59 4.14
N ARG A 80 6.29 19.28 3.01
CA ARG A 80 5.18 19.43 2.05
C ARG A 80 4.74 18.11 1.43
N VAL A 81 5.69 17.25 1.07
CA VAL A 81 5.42 15.89 0.56
C VAL A 81 4.72 15.02 1.62
N VAL A 82 5.16 15.06 2.88
CA VAL A 82 4.50 14.34 3.98
C VAL A 82 3.05 14.79 4.14
N LYS A 83 2.77 16.10 4.05
CA LYS A 83 1.40 16.63 4.12
C LYS A 83 0.54 16.12 2.96
N ALA A 84 1.05 16.20 1.72
CA ALA A 84 0.34 15.67 0.55
C ALA A 84 0.07 14.16 0.67
N SER A 85 1.05 13.38 1.17
CA SER A 85 0.87 11.95 1.42
C SER A 85 -0.23 11.66 2.43
N ARG A 86 -0.32 12.44 3.51
CA ARG A 86 -1.36 12.27 4.54
C ARG A 86 -2.75 12.57 3.99
N ASP A 87 -2.86 13.59 3.13
CA ASP A 87 -4.12 13.91 2.45
C ASP A 87 -4.57 12.74 1.55
N ILE A 88 -3.65 12.12 0.81
CA ILE A 88 -3.93 10.92 0.01
C ILE A 88 -4.41 9.78 0.93
N THR A 89 -3.64 9.44 1.98
CA THR A 89 -4.02 8.38 2.92
C THR A 89 -5.42 8.61 3.50
N MET A 90 -5.70 9.82 3.98
CA MET A 90 -6.99 10.15 4.60
C MET A 90 -8.15 9.95 3.63
N ASN A 91 -8.01 10.39 2.37
CA ASN A 91 -9.11 10.31 1.41
C ASN A 91 -9.22 8.91 0.77
N SER A 92 -8.12 8.18 0.57
CA SER A 92 -8.16 6.75 0.20
C SER A 92 -8.90 5.92 1.25
N LYS A 93 -8.71 6.19 2.56
CA LYS A 93 -9.48 5.56 3.63
C LYS A 93 -10.97 5.81 3.51
N LYS A 94 -11.38 7.03 3.16
CA LYS A 94 -12.80 7.35 2.94
C LYS A 94 -13.38 6.54 1.79
N VAL A 95 -12.63 6.35 0.70
CA VAL A 95 -13.02 5.46 -0.41
C VAL A 95 -13.20 4.03 0.09
N ILE A 96 -12.22 3.49 0.84
CA ILE A 96 -12.31 2.13 1.41
C ILE A 96 -13.56 1.99 2.28
N PHE A 97 -13.81 2.94 3.20
CA PHE A 97 -15.01 2.94 4.03
C PHE A 97 -16.31 3.05 3.23
N GLN A 98 -16.31 3.82 2.13
CA GLN A 98 -17.47 3.90 1.24
C GLN A 98 -17.71 2.57 0.54
N VAL A 99 -16.67 1.89 0.03
CA VAL A 99 -16.77 0.58 -0.61
C VAL A 99 -17.26 -0.49 0.38
N HIS A 100 -16.92 -0.42 1.67
CA HIS A 100 -17.46 -1.34 2.69
C HIS A 100 -18.98 -1.23 2.91
N ARG A 101 -19.62 -0.14 2.48
CA ARG A 101 -21.08 0.03 2.59
C ARG A 101 -21.86 -0.69 1.50
N LEU A 102 -21.15 -1.32 0.56
CA LEU A 102 -21.74 -2.09 -0.51
C LEU A 102 -22.73 -3.09 0.09
N SER A 103 -23.85 -3.30 -0.59
CA SER A 103 -24.84 -4.36 -0.36
C SER A 103 -25.37 -4.86 -1.70
N LYS A 104 -26.21 -5.91 -1.68
CA LYS A 104 -26.94 -6.35 -2.88
C LYS A 104 -27.83 -5.25 -3.44
N ASP A 105 -28.40 -4.42 -2.58
CA ASP A 105 -29.46 -3.47 -2.94
C ASP A 105 -28.92 -2.09 -3.36
N ASN A 106 -27.71 -1.73 -2.91
CA ASN A 106 -27.14 -0.40 -3.15
C ASN A 106 -25.85 -0.43 -4.00
N LYS A 107 -25.58 -1.55 -4.67
CA LYS A 107 -24.30 -1.81 -5.34
C LYS A 107 -23.89 -0.68 -6.29
N GLU A 108 -24.80 -0.26 -7.15
CA GLU A 108 -24.54 0.74 -8.18
C GLU A 108 -24.26 2.13 -7.58
N GLU A 109 -25.11 2.58 -6.66
CA GLU A 109 -24.97 3.88 -5.98
C GLU A 109 -23.65 3.97 -5.20
N VAL A 110 -23.33 2.92 -4.43
CA VAL A 110 -22.11 2.89 -3.61
C VAL A 110 -20.86 2.91 -4.49
N LEU A 111 -20.85 2.14 -5.58
CA LEU A 111 -19.71 2.10 -6.50
C LEU A 111 -19.59 3.39 -7.32
N GLU A 112 -20.70 4.00 -7.75
CA GLU A 112 -20.65 5.29 -8.44
C GLU A 112 -20.02 6.36 -7.53
N LYS A 113 -20.46 6.42 -6.28
CA LYS A 113 -19.91 7.37 -5.30
C LYS A 113 -18.44 7.07 -4.99
N ALA A 114 -18.09 5.81 -4.71
CA ALA A 114 -16.71 5.42 -4.43
C ALA A 114 -15.78 5.73 -5.63
N GLY A 115 -16.27 5.53 -6.86
CA GLY A 115 -15.54 5.88 -8.08
C GLY A 115 -15.28 7.37 -8.20
N LYS A 116 -16.28 8.22 -7.92
CA LYS A 116 -16.10 9.69 -7.88
C LYS A 116 -15.13 10.12 -6.79
N ASP A 117 -15.22 9.53 -5.61
CA ASP A 117 -14.31 9.83 -4.50
C ASP A 117 -12.86 9.41 -4.83
N LEU A 118 -12.67 8.24 -5.45
CA LEU A 118 -11.35 7.76 -5.89
C LEU A 118 -10.75 8.64 -6.99
N GLU A 119 -11.59 9.08 -7.93
CA GLU A 119 -11.20 10.04 -8.97
C GLU A 119 -10.76 11.38 -8.35
N ALA A 120 -11.48 11.87 -7.33
CA ALA A 120 -11.09 13.07 -6.61
C ALA A 120 -9.74 12.92 -5.89
N VAL A 121 -9.45 11.74 -5.30
CA VAL A 121 -8.13 11.47 -4.72
C VAL A 121 -7.03 11.60 -5.77
N ARG A 122 -7.27 11.04 -6.96
CA ARG A 122 -6.34 11.12 -8.10
C ARG A 122 -6.12 12.57 -8.54
N GLU A 123 -7.20 13.27 -8.89
CA GLU A 123 -7.14 14.59 -9.50
C GLU A 123 -6.67 15.68 -8.53
N GLN A 124 -7.01 15.58 -7.24
CA GLN A 124 -6.73 16.65 -6.26
C GLN A 124 -5.48 16.39 -5.44
N HIS A 125 -5.27 15.15 -4.99
CA HIS A 125 -4.22 14.84 -4.01
C HIS A 125 -2.97 14.26 -4.67
N PHE A 126 -3.13 13.37 -5.65
CA PHE A 126 -1.99 12.87 -6.44
C PHE A 126 -1.36 13.98 -7.29
N SER A 127 -2.18 14.82 -7.94
CA SER A 127 -1.65 15.97 -8.70
C SER A 127 -0.82 16.92 -7.83
N ARG A 128 -1.26 17.18 -6.58
CA ARG A 128 -0.51 17.96 -5.60
C ARG A 128 0.81 17.30 -5.21
N LEU A 129 0.80 16.00 -4.93
CA LEU A 129 2.02 15.24 -4.62
C LEU A 129 3.01 15.31 -5.79
N MET A 130 2.54 15.12 -7.02
CA MET A 130 3.37 15.16 -8.22
C MET A 130 4.03 16.52 -8.42
N LYS A 131 3.28 17.62 -8.21
CA LYS A 131 3.82 19.00 -8.23
C LYS A 131 4.93 19.19 -7.19
N GLU A 132 4.72 18.73 -5.96
CA GLU A 132 5.75 18.84 -4.91
C GLU A 132 7.01 18.02 -5.24
N LEU A 133 6.88 16.91 -5.96
CA LEU A 133 8.00 16.05 -6.34
C LEU A 133 8.79 16.55 -7.56
N GLN A 134 8.27 17.51 -8.33
CA GLN A 134 8.94 18.07 -9.51
C GLN A 134 10.36 18.56 -9.21
N GLY A 135 11.27 18.40 -10.18
CA GLY A 135 12.65 18.89 -10.10
C GLY A 135 13.49 18.25 -8.98
N THR A 136 13.12 17.06 -8.50
CA THR A 136 13.85 16.36 -7.45
C THR A 136 13.92 14.89 -7.74
N ASP A 137 15.02 14.28 -7.30
CA ASP A 137 15.17 12.84 -7.18
C ASP A 137 14.07 12.25 -6.27
N PHE A 138 12.95 11.82 -6.85
CA PHE A 138 11.77 11.34 -6.11
C PHE A 138 12.12 10.19 -5.15
N TRP A 139 13.13 9.38 -5.50
CA TRP A 139 13.61 8.28 -4.67
C TRP A 139 14.13 8.75 -3.29
N LYS A 140 14.69 9.97 -3.18
CA LYS A 140 15.14 10.55 -1.89
C LYS A 140 13.98 10.82 -0.93
N LEU A 141 12.80 11.12 -1.48
CA LEU A 141 11.58 11.44 -0.73
C LEU A 141 10.59 10.26 -0.66
N ARG A 142 10.95 9.09 -1.21
CA ARG A 142 10.08 7.91 -1.26
C ARG A 142 9.43 7.58 0.09
N ARG A 143 10.21 7.62 1.18
CA ARG A 143 9.69 7.33 2.54
C ARG A 143 8.61 8.32 3.00
N ALA A 144 8.60 9.54 2.46
CA ALA A 144 7.65 10.58 2.85
C ALA A 144 6.27 10.39 2.20
N PHE A 145 6.20 9.81 0.99
CA PHE A 145 4.94 9.65 0.25
C PHE A 145 4.44 8.22 0.09
N SER A 146 5.32 7.24 0.29
CA SER A 146 5.01 5.81 0.16
C SER A 146 3.77 5.37 0.95
N PRO A 147 3.51 5.83 2.20
CA PRO A 147 2.28 5.48 2.90
C PRO A 147 1.00 5.93 2.19
N GLY A 148 1.00 7.13 1.58
CA GLY A 148 -0.13 7.64 0.80
C GLY A 148 -0.35 6.81 -0.47
N VAL A 149 0.74 6.47 -1.15
CA VAL A 149 0.69 5.66 -2.37
C VAL A 149 0.16 4.26 -2.10
N GLN A 150 0.62 3.59 -1.04
CA GLN A 150 0.15 2.26 -0.66
C GLN A 150 -1.35 2.24 -0.37
N GLU A 151 -1.83 3.20 0.42
CA GLU A 151 -3.27 3.32 0.74
C GLU A 151 -4.12 3.62 -0.50
N TYR A 152 -3.60 4.40 -1.45
CA TYR A 152 -4.29 4.61 -2.73
C TYR A 152 -4.37 3.35 -3.58
N VAL A 153 -3.28 2.57 -3.65
CA VAL A 153 -3.29 1.27 -4.33
C VAL A 153 -4.32 0.34 -3.70
N GLU A 154 -4.36 0.26 -2.37
CA GLU A 154 -5.37 -0.50 -1.64
C GLU A 154 -6.79 -0.06 -2.01
N ALA A 155 -7.09 1.24 -1.94
CA ALA A 155 -8.39 1.78 -2.31
C ALA A 155 -8.78 1.49 -3.78
N ALA A 156 -7.85 1.70 -4.71
CA ALA A 156 -8.09 1.51 -6.14
C ALA A 156 -8.32 0.04 -6.50
N THR A 157 -7.51 -0.86 -5.95
CA THR A 157 -7.65 -2.30 -6.16
C THR A 157 -8.88 -2.87 -5.48
N PHE A 158 -9.25 -2.36 -4.30
CA PHE A 158 -10.47 -2.76 -3.60
C PHE A 158 -11.73 -2.35 -4.39
N TYR A 159 -11.76 -1.09 -4.83
CA TYR A 159 -12.82 -0.59 -5.71
C TYR A 159 -12.94 -1.43 -6.99
N LYS A 160 -11.82 -1.69 -7.69
CA LYS A 160 -11.80 -2.48 -8.93
C LYS A 160 -12.32 -3.91 -8.73
N PHE A 161 -11.96 -4.55 -7.62
CA PHE A 161 -12.45 -5.86 -7.27
C PHE A 161 -13.97 -5.85 -7.04
N CYS A 162 -14.51 -4.90 -6.29
CA CYS A 162 -15.95 -4.80 -6.06
C CYS A 162 -16.75 -4.46 -7.33
N LEU A 163 -16.14 -3.68 -8.25
CA LEU A 163 -16.74 -3.31 -9.52
C LEU A 163 -16.80 -4.49 -10.50
N SER A 164 -15.69 -5.23 -10.65
CA SER A 164 -15.49 -6.15 -11.78
C SER A 164 -15.02 -7.56 -11.40
N GLY A 165 -14.69 -7.80 -10.13
CA GLY A 165 -14.09 -9.06 -9.66
C GLY A 165 -12.65 -9.27 -10.12
N THR A 166 -11.98 -8.23 -10.63
CA THR A 166 -10.61 -8.31 -11.16
C THR A 166 -9.64 -7.43 -10.35
N LEU A 167 -8.35 -7.72 -10.46
CA LEU A 167 -7.28 -6.92 -9.85
C LEU A 167 -6.88 -5.80 -10.82
N SER A 168 -6.79 -4.56 -10.33
CA SER A 168 -6.18 -3.47 -11.10
C SER A 168 -4.67 -3.65 -11.12
N THR A 169 -4.09 -3.78 -12.30
CA THR A 169 -2.63 -3.96 -12.47
C THR A 169 -1.85 -2.67 -12.19
N LEU A 170 -0.55 -2.78 -11.93
CA LEU A 170 0.32 -1.62 -11.72
C LEU A 170 0.34 -0.70 -12.94
N GLU A 171 0.37 -1.31 -14.14
CA GLU A 171 0.36 -0.61 -15.41
C GLU A 171 -0.95 0.18 -15.59
N GLU A 172 -2.10 -0.42 -15.28
CA GLU A 172 -3.40 0.26 -15.33
C GLU A 172 -3.45 1.44 -14.36
N ILE A 173 -2.98 1.26 -13.11
CA ILE A 173 -2.98 2.35 -12.13
C ILE A 173 -2.06 3.49 -12.61
N ASN A 174 -0.83 3.17 -13.01
CA ASN A 174 0.12 4.17 -13.53
C ASN A 174 -0.42 4.87 -14.77
N ALA A 175 -1.12 4.17 -15.66
CA ALA A 175 -1.74 4.77 -16.84
C ALA A 175 -2.78 5.84 -16.48
N THR A 176 -3.48 5.71 -15.34
CA THR A 176 -4.40 6.75 -14.85
C THR A 176 -3.69 7.97 -14.28
N LEU A 177 -2.43 7.83 -13.85
CA LEU A 177 -1.62 8.92 -13.29
C LEU A 177 -0.84 9.69 -14.36
N LEU A 178 -0.57 9.06 -15.52
CA LEU A 178 0.15 9.70 -16.63
C LEU A 178 -0.45 11.06 -17.04
N PRO A 179 -1.79 11.23 -17.20
CA PRO A 179 -2.39 12.50 -17.62
C PRO A 179 -2.18 13.64 -16.62
N LEU A 180 -1.86 13.34 -15.36
CA LEU A 180 -1.57 14.35 -14.33
C LEU A 180 -0.17 14.96 -14.48
N SER A 181 0.69 14.34 -15.28
CA SER A 181 2.08 14.76 -15.45
C SER A 181 2.19 15.84 -16.52
N GLU A 182 3.03 16.83 -16.27
CA GLU A 182 3.39 17.79 -17.31
C GLU A 182 4.25 17.12 -18.38
N PRO A 183 4.05 17.41 -19.69
CA PRO A 183 4.81 16.78 -20.77
C PRO A 183 6.33 16.94 -20.68
N SER A 184 6.80 17.96 -19.96
CA SER A 184 8.20 18.31 -19.75
C SER A 184 8.84 17.60 -18.54
N VAL A 185 8.07 16.84 -17.75
CA VAL A 185 8.52 16.22 -16.50
C VAL A 185 8.29 14.71 -16.55
N GLU A 186 9.27 13.93 -16.08
CA GLU A 186 9.11 12.49 -15.95
C GLU A 186 7.95 12.19 -14.97
N PRO A 187 6.93 11.43 -15.41
CA PRO A 187 5.75 11.17 -14.61
C PRO A 187 6.11 10.36 -13.36
N LEU A 188 5.50 10.69 -12.21
CA LEU A 188 5.56 9.82 -11.05
C LEU A 188 4.92 8.47 -11.40
N GLN A 189 5.72 7.42 -11.35
CA GLN A 189 5.22 6.05 -11.45
C GLN A 189 5.24 5.41 -10.07
N ILE A 190 4.11 4.81 -9.69
CA ILE A 190 4.05 3.91 -8.55
C ILE A 190 5.04 2.79 -8.81
N ASN A 191 5.94 2.57 -7.85
CA ASN A 191 6.91 1.49 -7.93
C ASN A 191 6.28 0.18 -7.48
N ILE A 192 6.88 -0.92 -7.94
CA ILE A 192 6.40 -2.28 -7.65
C ILE A 192 6.30 -2.59 -6.15
N LEU A 193 7.19 -2.03 -5.32
CA LEU A 193 7.18 -2.28 -3.88
C LEU A 193 5.96 -1.65 -3.20
N ASP A 194 5.62 -0.40 -3.53
CA ASP A 194 4.41 0.26 -2.99
C ASP A 194 3.14 -0.42 -3.49
N TYR A 195 3.15 -0.91 -4.72
CA TYR A 195 2.02 -1.67 -5.26
C TYR A 195 1.82 -3.00 -4.50
N ILE A 196 2.88 -3.79 -4.29
CA ILE A 196 2.80 -5.06 -3.56
C ILE A 196 2.38 -4.84 -2.10
N LEU A 197 2.89 -3.80 -1.44
CA LEU A 197 2.52 -3.49 -0.06
C LEU A 197 1.04 -3.07 0.05
N GLY A 198 0.55 -2.22 -0.86
CA GLY A 198 -0.89 -1.88 -0.91
C GLY A 198 -1.77 -3.09 -1.25
N LEU A 199 -1.30 -3.99 -2.13
CA LEU A 199 -2.00 -5.24 -2.43
C LEU A 199 -2.07 -6.19 -1.22
N ALA A 200 -1.04 -6.18 -0.38
CA ALA A 200 -1.06 -6.97 0.85
C ALA A 200 -2.12 -6.44 1.84
N ASP A 201 -2.26 -5.12 1.96
CA ASP A 201 -3.29 -4.51 2.81
C ASP A 201 -4.71 -4.72 2.29
N LEU A 202 -4.91 -4.67 0.96
CA LEU A 202 -6.17 -5.06 0.32
C LEU A 202 -6.71 -6.40 0.83
N THR A 203 -5.85 -7.38 1.10
CA THR A 203 -6.30 -8.70 1.57
C THR A 203 -6.99 -8.66 2.92
N GLY A 204 -6.60 -7.71 3.79
CA GLY A 204 -7.26 -7.45 5.07
C GLY A 204 -8.66 -6.85 4.88
N GLU A 205 -8.80 -5.88 3.98
CA GLU A 205 -10.10 -5.25 3.69
C GLU A 205 -11.04 -6.21 2.97
N LEU A 206 -10.53 -7.05 2.06
CA LEU A 206 -11.30 -8.14 1.45
C LEU A 206 -11.78 -9.15 2.47
N MET A 207 -10.93 -9.56 3.42
CA MET A 207 -11.35 -10.43 4.51
C MET A 207 -12.44 -9.79 5.36
N ARG A 208 -12.29 -8.51 5.71
CA ARG A 208 -13.32 -7.76 6.45
C ARG A 208 -14.65 -7.73 5.70
N MET A 209 -14.62 -7.47 4.39
CA MET A 209 -15.80 -7.52 3.54
C MET A 209 -16.40 -8.92 3.53
N ALA A 210 -15.61 -9.97 3.31
CA ALA A 210 -16.10 -11.34 3.26
C ALA A 210 -16.82 -11.76 4.55
N ILE A 211 -16.32 -11.38 5.73
CA ILE A 211 -17.00 -11.66 7.00
C ILE A 211 -18.36 -10.96 7.07
N GLY A 212 -18.44 -9.67 6.73
CA GLY A 212 -19.72 -8.97 6.67
C GLY A 212 -20.72 -9.62 5.70
N ARG A 213 -20.22 -10.08 4.55
CA ARG A 213 -21.02 -10.78 3.54
C ARG A 213 -21.53 -12.13 3.97
N ILE A 214 -20.75 -12.85 4.77
CA ILE A 214 -21.22 -14.10 5.36
C ILE A 214 -22.37 -13.82 6.33
N SER A 215 -22.28 -12.76 7.13
CA SER A 215 -23.37 -12.33 8.02
C SER A 215 -24.63 -11.92 7.25
N ASP A 216 -24.49 -11.32 6.06
CA ASP A 216 -25.60 -10.98 5.16
C ASP A 216 -26.16 -12.18 4.36
N GLY A 217 -25.65 -13.39 4.57
CA GLY A 217 -26.04 -14.60 3.83
C GLY A 217 -25.49 -14.67 2.40
N GLU A 218 -24.53 -13.81 2.02
CA GLU A 218 -23.91 -13.76 0.70
C GLU A 218 -22.69 -14.71 0.56
N ILE A 219 -22.90 -15.98 0.85
CA ILE A 219 -21.81 -16.97 0.96
C ILE A 219 -21.02 -17.12 -0.35
N GLU A 220 -21.68 -17.11 -1.50
CA GLU A 220 -21.01 -17.19 -2.80
C GLU A 220 -20.06 -16.01 -3.05
N PHE A 221 -20.43 -14.80 -2.62
CA PHE A 221 -19.56 -13.64 -2.78
C PHE A 221 -18.35 -13.72 -1.84
N ALA A 222 -18.55 -14.17 -0.60
CA ALA A 222 -17.46 -14.44 0.32
C ALA A 222 -16.50 -15.52 -0.20
N GLN A 223 -17.02 -16.57 -0.86
CA GLN A 223 -16.18 -17.58 -1.53
C GLN A 223 -15.37 -17.00 -2.69
N ARG A 224 -15.96 -16.11 -3.51
CA ARG A 224 -15.21 -15.39 -4.56
C ARG A 224 -14.08 -14.55 -3.98
N ILE A 225 -14.34 -13.84 -2.89
CA ILE A 225 -13.31 -13.10 -2.16
C ILE A 225 -12.21 -14.05 -1.67
N CYS A 226 -12.59 -15.18 -1.05
CA CYS A 226 -11.63 -16.17 -0.56
C CYS A 226 -10.71 -16.69 -1.68
N GLN A 227 -11.27 -17.01 -2.86
CA GLN A 227 -10.50 -17.47 -4.01
C GLN A 227 -9.51 -16.40 -4.49
N PHE A 228 -9.95 -15.14 -4.54
CA PHE A 228 -9.12 -14.02 -4.95
C PHE A 228 -7.96 -13.77 -3.98
N VAL A 229 -8.23 -13.72 -2.67
CA VAL A 229 -7.19 -13.54 -1.64
C VAL A 229 -6.20 -14.71 -1.65
N ARG A 230 -6.70 -15.95 -1.82
CA ARG A 230 -5.83 -17.14 -1.97
C ARG A 230 -4.93 -17.04 -3.20
N GLN A 231 -5.42 -16.51 -4.30
CA GLN A 231 -4.62 -16.31 -5.51
C GLN A 231 -3.51 -15.30 -5.26
N ILE A 232 -3.83 -14.13 -4.68
CA ILE A 232 -2.82 -13.11 -4.33
C ILE A 232 -1.74 -13.71 -3.42
N HIS A 233 -2.14 -14.41 -2.34
CA HIS A 233 -1.20 -15.04 -1.42
C HIS A 233 -0.26 -16.04 -2.11
N ARG A 234 -0.80 -16.87 -3.01
CA ARG A 234 0.00 -17.85 -3.76
C ARG A 234 1.03 -17.18 -4.66
N GLU A 235 0.64 -16.15 -5.40
CA GLU A 235 1.56 -15.42 -6.29
C GLU A 235 2.64 -14.70 -5.47
N LEU A 236 2.27 -14.04 -4.38
CA LEU A 236 3.23 -13.36 -3.52
C LEU A 236 4.20 -14.33 -2.83
N MET A 237 3.80 -15.55 -2.47
CA MET A 237 4.74 -16.56 -1.97
C MET A 237 5.91 -16.84 -2.92
N LEU A 238 5.75 -16.63 -4.24
CA LEU A 238 6.82 -16.82 -5.24
C LEU A 238 7.74 -15.59 -5.36
N VAL A 239 7.23 -14.41 -5.03
CA VAL A 239 7.90 -13.11 -5.21
C VAL A 239 8.64 -12.71 -3.94
N VAL A 240 8.00 -12.79 -2.78
CA VAL A 240 8.51 -12.28 -1.50
C VAL A 240 9.89 -12.82 -1.13
N PRO A 241 10.23 -14.11 -1.34
CA PRO A 241 11.58 -14.62 -1.06
C PRO A 241 12.69 -14.00 -1.92
N LYS A 242 12.33 -13.35 -3.03
CA LYS A 242 13.28 -12.69 -3.96
C LYS A 242 13.37 -11.18 -3.72
N MET A 243 12.59 -10.62 -2.80
CA MET A 243 12.60 -9.19 -2.51
C MET A 243 13.73 -8.86 -1.54
N ASP A 244 14.48 -7.80 -1.84
CA ASP A 244 15.43 -7.22 -0.88
C ASP A 244 14.64 -6.53 0.26
N ASP A 245 15.16 -6.59 1.48
CA ASP A 245 14.54 -6.01 2.69
C ASP A 245 13.07 -6.42 2.93
N SER A 246 12.78 -7.72 2.86
CA SER A 246 11.43 -8.31 2.97
C SER A 246 10.79 -8.28 4.37
N TYR A 247 11.27 -7.45 5.31
CA TYR A 247 10.80 -7.49 6.71
C TYR A 247 9.31 -7.16 6.81
N ASP A 248 8.90 -6.05 6.21
CA ASP A 248 7.49 -5.63 6.17
C ASP A 248 6.64 -6.67 5.45
N MET A 249 7.20 -7.29 4.41
CA MET A 249 6.46 -8.27 3.62
C MET A 249 6.28 -9.60 4.36
N LYS A 250 7.22 -10.00 5.22
CA LYS A 250 7.08 -11.23 6.02
C LYS A 250 5.86 -11.17 6.93
N SER A 251 5.68 -10.06 7.66
CA SER A 251 4.53 -9.87 8.54
C SER A 251 3.23 -9.75 7.74
N LYS A 252 3.25 -9.04 6.61
CA LYS A 252 2.10 -8.93 5.70
C LYS A 252 1.69 -10.28 5.11
N MET A 253 2.64 -11.16 4.76
CA MET A 253 2.34 -12.53 4.31
C MET A 253 1.63 -13.35 5.40
N GLU A 254 2.08 -13.24 6.66
CA GLU A 254 1.44 -13.91 7.78
C GLU A 254 0.01 -13.39 8.01
N VAL A 255 -0.19 -12.07 8.00
CA VAL A 255 -1.51 -11.45 8.12
C VAL A 255 -2.44 -11.87 6.99
N MET A 256 -1.94 -11.96 5.76
CA MET A 256 -2.71 -12.41 4.61
C MET A 256 -3.10 -13.89 4.72
N LEU A 257 -2.20 -14.76 5.21
CA LEU A 257 -2.55 -16.16 5.49
C LEU A 257 -3.65 -16.26 6.55
N GLN A 258 -3.55 -15.47 7.64
CA GLN A 258 -4.60 -15.41 8.64
C GLN A 258 -5.93 -14.91 8.06
N SER A 259 -5.87 -13.96 7.12
CA SER A 259 -7.04 -13.45 6.41
C SER A 259 -7.72 -14.55 5.60
N VAL A 260 -6.96 -15.35 4.84
CA VAL A 260 -7.49 -16.54 4.14
C VAL A 260 -8.16 -17.51 5.12
N ILE A 261 -7.46 -17.90 6.19
CA ILE A 261 -7.95 -18.88 7.17
C ILE A 261 -9.27 -18.41 7.81
N LYS A 262 -9.39 -17.11 8.12
CA LYS A 262 -10.61 -16.53 8.70
C LYS A 262 -11.81 -16.67 7.76
N ILE A 263 -11.62 -16.33 6.48
CA ILE A 263 -12.70 -16.42 5.48
C ILE A 263 -13.11 -17.88 5.28
N GLU A 264 -12.14 -18.79 5.14
CA GLU A 264 -12.39 -20.22 4.95
C GLU A 264 -13.14 -20.83 6.13
N LYS A 265 -12.70 -20.55 7.36
CA LYS A 265 -13.38 -21.04 8.59
C LYS A 265 -14.81 -20.52 8.68
N ALA A 266 -15.03 -19.24 8.35
CA ALA A 266 -16.37 -18.66 8.38
C ALA A 266 -17.28 -19.31 7.32
N CYS A 267 -16.78 -19.49 6.08
CA CYS A 267 -17.53 -20.19 5.02
C CYS A 267 -17.85 -21.64 5.40
N PHE A 268 -16.87 -22.36 5.95
CA PHE A 268 -17.04 -23.75 6.40
C PHE A 268 -18.07 -23.85 7.52
N SER A 269 -17.99 -22.97 8.52
CA SER A 269 -18.93 -22.98 9.65
C SER A 269 -20.37 -22.77 9.21
N VAL A 270 -20.62 -21.87 8.25
CA VAL A 270 -21.97 -21.67 7.70
C VAL A 270 -22.42 -22.87 6.87
N HIS A 271 -21.53 -23.46 6.07
CA HIS A 271 -21.87 -24.64 5.27
C HIS A 271 -22.27 -25.85 6.12
N VAL A 272 -21.51 -26.15 7.18
CA VAL A 272 -21.84 -27.25 8.11
C VAL A 272 -23.19 -27.02 8.78
N ARG A 273 -23.42 -25.82 9.34
CA ARG A 273 -24.71 -25.47 9.99
C ARG A 273 -25.89 -25.53 9.02
N GLY A 274 -25.68 -25.10 7.77
CA GLY A 274 -26.71 -25.19 6.71
C GLY A 274 -27.00 -26.63 6.27
N SER A 275 -26.06 -27.56 6.49
CA SER A 275 -26.20 -28.98 6.13
C SER A 275 -26.79 -29.83 7.26
N GLU A 276 -26.70 -29.36 8.51
CA GLU A 276 -27.33 -29.99 9.68
C GLU A 276 -28.86 -29.78 9.69
N TYR A 277 -29.36 -28.74 9.02
CA TYR A 277 -30.80 -28.48 8.91
C TYR A 277 -31.42 -29.24 7.72
N ILE A 278 -31.56 -30.55 7.88
CA ILE A 278 -32.53 -31.33 7.10
C ILE A 278 -33.88 -31.13 7.80
N PRO A 279 -34.94 -30.60 7.13
CA PRO A 279 -36.28 -30.62 7.70
C PRO A 279 -36.74 -32.07 7.77
N LEU A 280 -36.37 -32.75 8.85
CA LEU A 280 -37.09 -33.89 9.36
C LEU A 280 -38.38 -33.31 9.94
N LEU A 281 -39.50 -33.70 9.32
CA LEU A 281 -40.90 -33.37 9.63
C LEU A 281 -41.44 -32.21 8.79
N GLY A 282 -42.21 -32.59 7.77
CA GLY A 282 -43.42 -31.85 7.49
C GLY A 282 -44.34 -32.05 8.70
N ASP A 283 -44.59 -30.98 9.45
CA ASP A 283 -45.91 -30.71 9.99
C ASP A 283 -45.95 -29.27 10.52
N ASP A 284 -47.10 -28.66 10.31
CA ASP A 284 -47.45 -27.27 10.58
C ASP A 284 -47.16 -26.82 12.01
N ALA A 285 -46.30 -25.80 12.19
CA ALA A 285 -46.33 -24.95 13.37
C ALA A 285 -45.76 -23.54 13.06
N PRO A 286 -46.41 -22.46 13.53
CA PRO A 286 -46.05 -21.09 13.18
C PRO A 286 -44.74 -20.69 13.86
N THR A 287 -43.83 -20.15 13.05
CA THR A 287 -42.52 -19.60 13.44
C THR A 287 -42.66 -18.52 14.53
N SER A 288 -42.24 -18.82 15.75
CA SER A 288 -41.87 -17.80 16.73
C SER A 288 -40.38 -17.49 16.61
N TYR A 289 -40.07 -16.29 16.13
CA TYR A 289 -38.72 -15.74 16.17
C TYR A 289 -38.39 -15.33 17.61
N LEU A 290 -37.54 -16.10 18.28
CA LEU A 290 -36.99 -15.75 19.59
C LEU A 290 -35.82 -14.77 19.40
N LEU A 291 -36.13 -13.48 19.36
CA LEU A 291 -35.16 -12.40 19.56
C LEU A 291 -34.93 -12.25 21.07
N GLY A 292 -33.65 -12.32 21.49
CA GLY A 292 -33.24 -12.22 22.88
C GLY A 292 -33.65 -10.90 23.55
N GLY A 293 -34.24 -11.02 24.73
CA GLY A 293 -34.41 -9.93 25.69
C GLY A 293 -33.34 -10.01 26.77
N ALA A 294 -32.84 -8.84 27.16
CA ALA A 294 -31.71 -8.61 28.05
C ALA A 294 -31.97 -9.04 29.50
N ASP A 295 -30.94 -9.62 30.14
CA ASP A 295 -30.87 -9.78 31.59
C ASP A 295 -30.47 -8.43 32.24
N LEU A 296 -31.37 -7.93 33.08
CA LEU A 296 -31.13 -6.91 34.09
C LEU A 296 -31.55 -7.53 35.42
N GLU A 297 -30.57 -7.84 36.27
CA GLU A 297 -30.61 -7.70 37.74
C GLU A 297 -29.18 -7.67 38.30
#